data_AF-A0A6L6QLA7-F1
#
_entry.id   AF-A0A6L6QLA7-F1
#
_cell.length_a   1.000
_cell.length_b   1.000
_cell.length_c   1.000
_cell.angle_alpha   90.00
_cell.angle_beta   90.00
_cell.angle_gamma   90.00
#
_symmetry.space_group_name_H-M   'P 1'
#
loop_
_entity.id
_entity.type
_entity.pdbx_description
1 polymer ?
#
loop_
_entity_poly.entity_id
_entity_poly.type
_entity_poly.pdbx_seq_one_letter_code
_entity_poly.pdbx_strand_id
1 'polypeptide(L)'
;MNAQQALAFVEQHGVVLASARGKVPTLTEAIAGAPIKGSWWGHTDGKHIFAVLSAVQEDNGILVCRLLAGKVTLVHQRLWPALAALASELPADALTRVRQVHTATGKHVNEEIPFPQWLPPEAAAAAAGLDPDRARAALGL
;
A
#
# COMPACT_ATOMS: atom_id res chain seq x y z
N MET A 1 -17.31 -4.47 3.54
CA MET A 1 -16.76 -3.41 2.68
C MET A 1 -16.45 -4.04 1.32
N ASN A 2 -16.85 -3.46 0.18
CA ASN A 2 -16.47 -3.99 -1.14
C ASN A 2 -15.15 -3.36 -1.67
N ALA A 3 -14.67 -3.80 -2.84
CA ALA A 3 -13.41 -3.32 -3.43
C ALA A 3 -13.38 -1.80 -3.68
N GLN A 4 -14.48 -1.22 -4.20
CA GLN A 4 -14.57 0.21 -4.44
C GLN A 4 -14.53 1.02 -3.13
N GLN A 5 -15.22 0.56 -2.09
CA GLN A 5 -15.17 1.16 -0.76
C GLN A 5 -13.77 1.05 -0.14
N ALA A 6 -13.07 -0.06 -0.38
CA ALA A 6 -11.71 -0.27 0.09
C ALA A 6 -10.70 0.65 -0.63
N LEU A 7 -10.84 0.86 -1.93
CA LEU A 7 -10.03 1.84 -2.68
C LEU A 7 -10.26 3.26 -2.16
N ALA A 8 -11.52 3.66 -1.96
CA ALA A 8 -11.86 4.96 -1.38
C ALA A 8 -11.28 5.12 0.04
N PHE A 9 -11.26 4.04 0.83
CA PHE A 9 -10.62 4.03 2.15
C PHE A 9 -9.11 4.30 2.05
N VAL A 10 -8.40 3.66 1.11
CA VAL A 10 -6.97 3.92 0.92
C VAL A 10 -6.72 5.33 0.38
N GLU A 11 -7.57 5.84 -0.52
CA GLU A 11 -7.49 7.22 -1.01
C GLU A 11 -7.64 8.24 0.14
N GLN A 12 -8.67 8.07 0.97
CA GLN A 12 -8.97 8.92 2.12
C GLN A 12 -7.79 8.98 3.09
N HIS A 13 -7.23 7.82 3.45
CA HIS A 13 -6.14 7.74 4.44
C HIS A 13 -4.75 7.97 3.85
N GLY A 14 -4.57 7.75 2.54
CA GLY A 14 -3.30 7.89 1.82
C GLY A 14 -2.34 6.73 2.06
N VAL A 15 -2.04 6.42 3.32
CA VAL A 15 -1.18 5.29 3.73
C VAL A 15 -1.97 4.36 4.65
N VAL A 16 -2.01 3.08 4.29
CA VAL A 16 -2.77 2.05 5.01
C VAL A 16 -1.93 0.77 5.13
N LEU A 17 -1.93 0.12 6.29
CA LEU A 17 -1.33 -1.20 6.45
C LEU A 17 -2.28 -2.27 5.89
N ALA A 18 -1.76 -3.27 5.18
CA ALA A 18 -2.61 -4.35 4.68
C ALA A 18 -3.25 -5.13 5.84
N SER A 19 -2.43 -5.62 6.79
CA SER A 19 -2.88 -6.46 7.92
C SER A 19 -2.12 -6.25 9.24
N ALA A 20 -1.04 -5.48 9.25
CA ALA A 20 -0.31 -5.16 10.48
C ALA A 20 -1.00 -4.03 11.26
N ARG A 21 -0.69 -3.90 12.55
CA ARG A 21 -1.12 -2.76 13.38
C ARG A 21 -0.02 -1.70 13.46
N GLY A 22 -0.40 -0.43 13.53
CA GLY A 22 0.52 0.70 13.61
C GLY A 22 -0.20 2.03 13.85
N LYS A 23 0.48 3.14 13.56
CA LYS A 23 -0.08 4.50 13.67
C LYS A 23 -1.08 4.84 12.56
N VAL A 24 -1.09 4.06 11.48
CA VAL A 24 -2.02 4.22 10.35
C VAL A 24 -3.08 3.11 10.39
N PRO A 25 -4.24 3.30 9.73
CA PRO A 25 -5.29 2.29 9.69
C PRO A 25 -4.85 0.98 9.02
N THR A 26 -5.59 -0.10 9.31
CA THR A 26 -5.36 -1.44 8.77
C THR A 26 -6.53 -1.88 7.90
N LEU A 27 -6.27 -2.21 6.63
CA LEU A 27 -7.33 -2.50 5.67
C LEU A 27 -8.11 -3.77 6.02
N THR A 28 -7.45 -4.86 6.44
CA THR A 28 -8.19 -6.09 6.80
C THR A 28 -9.15 -5.89 7.97
N GLU A 29 -8.80 -5.05 8.94
CA GLU A 29 -9.68 -4.72 10.07
C GLU A 29 -10.84 -3.81 9.62
N ALA A 30 -10.57 -2.85 8.71
CA ALA A 30 -11.61 -2.02 8.12
C ALA A 30 -12.61 -2.85 7.27
N ILE A 31 -12.13 -3.87 6.55
CA ILE A 31 -13.00 -4.78 5.78
C ILE A 31 -13.88 -5.61 6.72
N ALA A 32 -13.30 -6.14 7.80
CA ALA A 32 -14.02 -6.90 8.83
C ALA A 32 -14.96 -6.03 9.69
N GLY A 33 -14.79 -4.70 9.66
CA GLY A 33 -15.55 -3.75 10.49
C GLY A 33 -15.19 -3.77 11.98
N ALA A 34 -14.17 -4.55 12.37
CA ALA A 34 -13.73 -4.70 13.75
C ALA A 34 -12.25 -5.13 13.81
N PRO A 35 -11.56 -4.91 14.94
CA PRO A 35 -10.20 -5.41 15.14
C PRO A 35 -10.12 -6.93 15.03
N ILE A 36 -9.08 -7.44 14.36
CA ILE A 36 -8.87 -8.88 14.18
C ILE A 36 -7.88 -9.40 15.23
N LYS A 37 -8.30 -10.44 15.97
CA LYS A 37 -7.41 -11.18 16.88
C LYS A 37 -6.78 -12.34 16.11
N GLY A 38 -5.44 -12.41 16.09
CA GLY A 38 -4.71 -13.45 15.37
C GLY A 38 -4.63 -13.19 13.87
N SER A 39 -4.56 -14.27 13.08
CA SER A 39 -4.44 -14.20 11.61
C SER A 39 -5.81 -14.00 10.96
N TRP A 40 -5.93 -13.00 10.10
CA TRP A 40 -7.16 -12.76 9.32
C TRP A 40 -7.51 -13.93 8.39
N TRP A 41 -6.52 -14.77 8.01
CA TRP A 41 -6.75 -15.97 7.20
C TRP A 41 -7.72 -16.98 7.85
N GLY A 42 -7.74 -17.04 9.20
CA GLY A 42 -8.66 -17.89 9.96
C GLY A 42 -9.96 -17.20 10.38
N HIS A 43 -10.16 -15.93 10.00
CA HIS A 43 -11.36 -15.18 10.33
C HIS A 43 -12.56 -15.71 9.55
N THR A 44 -13.78 -15.60 10.11
CA THR A 44 -15.02 -16.02 9.45
C THR A 44 -15.19 -15.33 8.08
N ASP A 45 -14.77 -14.07 7.97
CA ASP A 45 -14.79 -13.30 6.72
C ASP A 45 -13.51 -13.43 5.89
N GLY A 46 -12.63 -14.38 6.18
CA GLY A 46 -11.31 -14.50 5.54
C GLY A 46 -11.35 -14.50 4.01
N LYS A 47 -12.34 -15.19 3.42
CA LYS A 47 -12.53 -15.19 1.95
C LYS A 47 -12.91 -13.82 1.40
N HIS A 48 -13.77 -13.08 2.12
CA HIS A 48 -14.17 -11.74 1.74
C HIS A 48 -13.01 -10.75 1.87
N ILE A 49 -12.26 -10.83 2.98
CA ILE A 49 -11.05 -10.04 3.21
C ILE A 49 -10.03 -10.29 2.09
N PHE A 50 -9.76 -11.55 1.75
CA PHE A 50 -8.86 -11.90 0.66
C PHE A 50 -9.31 -11.27 -0.66
N ALA A 51 -10.57 -11.49 -1.07
CA ALA A 51 -11.07 -10.99 -2.35
C ALA A 51 -10.97 -9.45 -2.47
N VAL A 52 -11.31 -8.73 -1.40
CA VAL A 52 -11.27 -7.26 -1.38
C VAL A 52 -9.83 -6.75 -1.33
N LEU A 53 -8.97 -7.35 -0.49
CA LEU A 53 -7.56 -6.96 -0.39
C LEU A 53 -6.81 -7.21 -1.71
N SER A 54 -7.03 -8.36 -2.36
CA SER A 54 -6.45 -8.66 -3.66
C SER A 54 -6.84 -7.63 -4.72
N ALA A 55 -8.12 -7.26 -4.81
CA ALA A 55 -8.57 -6.23 -5.74
C ALA A 55 -7.87 -4.87 -5.51
N VAL A 56 -7.64 -4.48 -4.25
CA VAL A 56 -6.91 -3.25 -3.92
C VAL A 56 -5.42 -3.35 -4.27
N GLN A 57 -4.80 -4.51 -4.05
CA GLN A 57 -3.38 -4.71 -4.37
C GLN A 57 -3.09 -4.79 -5.87
N GLU A 58 -4.09 -5.14 -6.68
CA GLU A 58 -4.01 -5.19 -8.14
C GLU A 58 -4.31 -3.85 -8.83
N ASP A 59 -4.85 -2.88 -8.08
CA ASP A 59 -5.17 -1.55 -8.60
C ASP A 59 -3.92 -0.75 -8.95
N ASN A 60 -3.93 -0.11 -10.13
CA ASN A 60 -2.77 0.63 -10.62
C ASN A 60 -2.49 1.90 -9.81
N GLY A 61 -3.49 2.50 -9.17
CA GLY A 61 -3.37 3.68 -8.32
C GLY A 61 -2.87 3.38 -6.91
N ILE A 62 -2.55 2.12 -6.60
CA ILE A 62 -2.04 1.67 -5.31
C ILE A 62 -0.61 1.16 -5.47
N LEU A 63 0.31 1.76 -4.73
CA LEU A 63 1.62 1.16 -4.48
C LEU A 63 1.51 0.21 -3.30
N VAL A 64 1.83 -1.06 -3.54
CA VAL A 64 2.06 -2.05 -2.49
C VAL A 64 3.57 -2.12 -2.24
N CYS A 65 4.01 -1.78 -1.03
CA CYS A 65 5.42 -1.77 -0.67
C CYS A 65 5.63 -2.14 0.82
N ARG A 66 6.83 -1.93 1.36
CA ARG A 66 7.19 -2.24 2.75
C ARG A 66 7.65 -1.01 3.53
N LEU A 67 7.00 0.14 3.29
CA LEU A 67 7.36 1.45 3.85
C LEU A 67 7.39 1.47 5.38
N LEU A 68 6.33 1.02 6.03
CA LEU A 68 6.19 1.15 7.49
C LEU A 68 6.76 -0.06 8.21
N ALA A 69 7.97 0.07 8.74
CA ALA A 69 8.66 -0.97 9.52
C ALA A 69 8.68 -2.35 8.84
N GLY A 70 8.86 -2.37 7.52
CA GLY A 70 8.89 -3.60 6.71
C GLY A 70 7.53 -4.26 6.49
N LYS A 71 6.42 -3.64 6.92
CA LYS A 71 5.07 -4.20 6.81
C LYS A 71 4.46 -3.86 5.45
N VAL A 72 3.65 -4.78 4.91
CA VAL A 72 2.92 -4.55 3.65
C VAL A 72 2.05 -3.31 3.81
N THR A 73 2.40 -2.28 3.06
CA THR A 73 1.82 -0.94 3.11
C THR A 73 1.21 -0.64 1.74
N LEU A 74 -0.01 -0.10 1.76
CA LEU A 74 -0.77 0.35 0.60
C LEU A 74 -0.69 1.88 0.59
N VAL A 75 -0.12 2.45 -0.47
CA VAL A 75 0.04 3.90 -0.62
C VAL A 75 -0.72 4.35 -1.87
N HIS A 76 -1.67 5.26 -1.68
CA HIS A 76 -2.43 5.84 -2.78
C HIS A 76 -1.54 6.73 -3.67
N GLN A 77 -1.79 6.72 -4.98
CA GLN A 77 -1.02 7.46 -5.98
C GLN A 77 -0.83 8.95 -5.71
N ARG A 78 -1.79 9.58 -5.01
CA ARG A 78 -1.67 10.99 -4.60
C ARG A 78 -0.45 11.29 -3.72
N LEU A 79 0.13 10.26 -3.10
CA LEU A 79 1.30 10.37 -2.22
C LEU A 79 2.60 9.87 -2.87
N TRP A 80 2.58 9.39 -4.11
CA TRP A 80 3.82 8.97 -4.79
C TRP A 80 4.84 10.11 -4.93
N PRO A 81 4.46 11.37 -5.20
CA PRO A 81 5.40 12.49 -5.16
C PRO A 81 6.08 12.66 -3.79
N ALA A 82 5.34 12.45 -2.69
CA ALA A 82 5.89 12.52 -1.34
C ALA A 82 6.89 11.38 -1.05
N LEU A 83 6.61 10.17 -1.54
CA LEU A 83 7.57 9.06 -1.48
C LEU A 83 8.86 9.39 -2.24
N ALA A 84 8.72 9.92 -3.46
CA ALA A 84 9.85 10.27 -4.30
C ALA A 84 10.70 11.40 -3.69
N ALA A 85 10.06 12.41 -3.08
CA ALA A 85 10.75 13.50 -2.40
C ALA A 85 11.60 13.03 -1.21
N LEU A 86 11.22 11.93 -0.56
CA LEU A 86 11.91 11.36 0.61
C LEU A 86 12.74 10.11 0.28
N ALA A 87 12.83 9.72 -0.99
CA ALA A 87 13.42 8.43 -1.37
C ALA A 87 14.87 8.26 -0.92
N SER A 88 15.65 9.34 -0.83
CA SER A 88 17.05 9.31 -0.35
C SER A 88 17.17 9.12 1.17
N GLU A 89 16.10 9.32 1.93
CA GLU A 89 16.06 9.16 3.39
C GLU A 89 15.48 7.81 3.82
N LEU A 90 14.83 7.11 2.89
CA LEU A 90 14.17 5.84 3.13
C LEU A 90 15.08 4.66 2.75
N PRO A 91 14.92 3.50 3.41
CA PRO A 91 15.58 2.27 2.97
C PRO A 91 15.23 1.96 1.51
N ALA A 92 16.22 1.50 0.73
CA ALA A 92 16.05 1.26 -0.71
C ALA A 92 14.93 0.25 -1.03
N ASP A 93 14.70 -0.72 -0.15
CA ASP A 93 13.66 -1.75 -0.28
C ASP A 93 12.27 -1.29 0.20
N ALA A 94 12.19 -0.18 0.96
CA ALA A 94 10.94 0.36 1.48
C ALA A 94 10.00 0.82 0.35
N LEU A 95 10.56 1.24 -0.78
CA LEU A 95 9.84 1.74 -1.96
C LEU A 95 9.77 0.74 -3.11
N THR A 96 10.23 -0.49 -2.92
CA THR A 96 10.06 -1.54 -3.93
C THR A 96 8.57 -1.85 -4.09
N ARG A 97 8.05 -1.73 -5.31
CA ARG A 97 6.69 -2.11 -5.65
C ARG A 97 6.60 -3.62 -5.69
N VAL A 98 5.68 -4.18 -4.92
CA VAL A 98 5.38 -5.61 -4.89
C VAL A 98 4.05 -5.84 -5.59
N ARG A 99 4.05 -6.53 -6.73
CA ARG A 99 2.83 -6.88 -7.45
C ARG A 99 2.61 -8.39 -7.39
N GLN A 100 1.41 -8.80 -6.98
CA GLN A 100 1.01 -10.19 -7.10
C GLN A 100 0.63 -10.46 -8.56
N VAL A 101 1.29 -11.42 -9.20
CA VAL A 101 1.00 -11.83 -10.57
C VAL A 101 0.52 -13.28 -10.55
N HIS A 102 -0.63 -13.52 -11.17
CA HIS A 102 -1.13 -14.87 -11.41
C HIS A 102 -0.32 -15.52 -12.53
N THR A 103 0.32 -16.66 -12.24
CA THR A 103 0.92 -17.49 -13.29
C THR A 103 -0.19 -18.20 -14.08
N ALA A 104 0.13 -18.67 -15.29
CA ALA A 104 -0.76 -19.52 -16.09
C ALA A 104 -1.21 -20.80 -15.37
N THR A 105 -0.51 -21.19 -14.29
CA THR A 105 -0.82 -22.35 -13.44
C THR A 105 -1.62 -21.99 -12.18
N GLY A 106 -2.07 -20.73 -12.03
CA GLY A 106 -2.84 -20.26 -10.87
C GLY A 106 -2.01 -20.02 -9.61
N LYS A 107 -0.67 -20.08 -9.69
CA LYS A 107 0.21 -19.74 -8.58
C LYS A 107 0.41 -18.22 -8.54
N HIS A 108 0.37 -17.65 -7.34
CA HIS A 108 0.70 -16.24 -7.15
C HIS A 108 2.22 -16.12 -6.99
N VAL A 109 2.84 -15.27 -7.80
CA VAL A 109 4.25 -14.91 -7.68
C VAL A 109 4.34 -13.41 -7.43
N ASN A 110 5.22 -13.00 -6.52
CA ASN A 110 5.53 -11.60 -6.33
C ASN A 110 6.51 -11.16 -7.42
N GLU A 111 6.08 -10.18 -8.21
CA GLU A 111 6.96 -9.37 -9.02
C GLU A 111 7.40 -8.16 -8.17
N GLU A 112 8.70 -7.96 -8.03
CA GLU A 112 9.27 -6.83 -7.31
C GLU A 112 9.91 -5.86 -8.30
N ILE A 113 9.41 -4.63 -8.35
CA ILE A 113 9.90 -3.56 -9.23
C ILE A 113 10.54 -2.50 -8.34
N PRO A 114 11.87 -2.28 -8.41
CA PRO A 114 12.56 -1.35 -7.51
C PRO A 114 12.23 0.11 -7.87
N PHE A 115 12.31 1.00 -6.88
CA PHE A 115 12.28 2.44 -7.12
C PHE A 115 13.55 2.90 -7.88
N PRO A 116 13.48 3.86 -8.83
CA PRO A 116 12.29 4.60 -9.27
C PRO A 116 11.56 3.96 -10.48
N GLN A 117 11.82 2.70 -10.84
CA GLN A 117 11.38 2.11 -12.13
C GLN A 117 9.86 2.08 -12.32
N TRP A 118 9.08 1.98 -11.23
CA TRP A 118 7.62 1.96 -11.30
C TRP A 118 6.98 3.36 -11.23
N LEU A 119 7.74 4.41 -10.90
CA LEU A 119 7.21 5.74 -10.61
C LEU A 119 6.85 6.46 -11.93
N PRO A 120 5.61 6.95 -12.10
CA PRO A 120 5.27 7.74 -13.28
C PRO A 120 6.06 9.06 -13.35
N PRO A 121 6.45 9.52 -14.56
CA PRO A 121 7.23 10.76 -14.73
C PRO A 121 6.58 11.99 -14.11
N GLU A 122 5.25 12.11 -14.15
CA GLU A 122 4.50 13.21 -13.55
C GLU A 122 4.61 13.24 -12.02
N ALA A 123 4.64 12.07 -11.38
CA ALA A 123 4.83 11.97 -9.94
C ALA A 123 6.28 12.30 -9.55
N ALA A 124 7.25 11.89 -10.37
CA ALA A 124 8.65 12.27 -10.21
C ALA A 124 8.87 13.79 -10.35
N ALA A 125 8.23 14.43 -11.34
CA ALA A 125 8.31 15.87 -11.54
C ALA A 125 7.68 16.65 -10.36
N ALA A 126 6.55 16.18 -9.84
CA ALA A 126 5.89 16.79 -8.68
C ALA A 126 6.74 16.70 -7.40
N ALA A 127 7.61 15.70 -7.27
CA ALA A 127 8.49 15.51 -6.12
C ALA A 127 9.47 16.67 -5.90
N ALA A 128 9.95 17.31 -6.97
CA ALA A 128 11.00 18.33 -6.90
C ALA A 128 10.59 19.61 -6.15
N GLY A 129 9.29 19.89 -6.06
CA GLY A 129 8.74 21.07 -5.37
C GLY A 129 8.17 20.81 -3.98
N LEU A 130 8.30 19.58 -3.47
CA LEU A 130 7.70 19.19 -2.20
C LEU A 130 8.59 19.53 -1.01
N ASP A 131 7.99 20.16 -0.02
CA ASP A 131 8.57 20.35 1.31
C ASP A 131 8.74 18.96 1.99
N PRO A 132 9.98 18.58 2.40
CA PRO A 132 10.23 17.28 3.02
C PRO A 132 9.45 17.02 4.31
N ASP A 133 9.19 18.05 5.13
CA ASP A 133 8.45 17.90 6.38
C ASP A 133 6.97 17.65 6.10
N ARG A 134 6.41 18.35 5.11
CA ARG A 134 5.04 18.06 4.62
C ARG A 134 4.95 16.67 4.01
N ALA A 135 5.97 16.23 3.29
CA ALA A 135 6.02 14.89 2.73
C ALA A 135 6.03 13.80 3.84
N ARG A 136 6.84 13.98 4.90
CA ARG A 136 6.88 13.01 6.03
C ARG A 136 5.54 12.96 6.75
N ALA A 137 4.97 14.12 7.05
CA ALA A 137 3.66 14.22 7.69
C ALA A 137 2.57 13.52 6.87
N ALA A 138 2.59 13.67 5.54
CA ALA A 138 1.62 13.03 4.64
C ALA A 138 1.76 11.49 4.59
N LEU A 139 2.97 10.97 4.86
CA LEU A 139 3.24 9.53 4.91
C LEU A 139 3.08 8.91 6.30
N GLY A 140 2.87 9.73 7.34
CA GLY A 140 2.80 9.29 8.73
C GLY A 140 4.16 8.88 9.31
N LEU A 141 5.25 9.45 8.79
CA LEU A 141 6.63 9.24 9.23
C LEU A 141 7.06 10.29 10.26
#